data_AF-A0A9W6LMI3-F1
#
_entry.id   AF-A0A9W6LMI3-F1
#
_cell.length_a   1.000
_cell.length_b   1.000
_cell.length_c   1.000
_cell.angle_alpha   90.00
_cell.angle_beta   90.00
_cell.angle_gamma   90.00
#
_symmetry.space_group_name_H-M   'P 1'
#
loop_
_entity.id
_entity.type
_entity.pdbx_description
1 polymer ?
#
loop_
_entity_poly.entity_id
_entity_poly.type
_entity_poly.pdbx_seq_one_letter_code
_entity_poly.pdbx_strand_id
1 'polypeptide(L)'
;MEDKRNTEVKEDEKIEGKREAKKTGDKPSPIRIGILGILGVLTAVSGAFYYNLVLKENPPKVIYQEQEQVREIVREALTIYVPTESGESLESKQVEIVVGDTPEERVKMIFDALKENLAYKITYTDEEGKVVEVPFLNDEVQLMNVYIDGRDIYLNMNYHFRENMKTISQEIFVIYSIVNTLTEDGRYRRVKFLVNDKEVEQLNFYKLSEFYERNLEI
;
A
#
# COMPACT_ATOMS: atom_id res chain seq x y z
N MET A 1 77.04 -12.76 -40.50
CA MET A 1 76.22 -11.60 -40.09
C MET A 1 75.37 -12.08 -38.94
N GLU A 2 75.85 -11.91 -37.71
CA GLU A 2 75.63 -10.71 -36.84
C GLU A 2 74.16 -10.54 -36.45
N ASP A 3 73.76 -10.29 -35.20
CA ASP A 3 74.46 -10.21 -33.93
C ASP A 3 73.40 -10.14 -32.80
N LYS A 4 73.75 -10.71 -31.63
CA LYS A 4 73.47 -10.21 -30.26
C LYS A 4 72.05 -9.84 -29.80
N ARG A 5 71.60 -10.48 -28.70
CA ARG A 5 71.81 -10.14 -27.25
C ARG A 5 70.65 -10.74 -26.44
N ASN A 6 70.85 -11.68 -25.52
CA ASN A 6 71.41 -11.60 -24.15
C ASN A 6 70.37 -11.17 -23.07
N THR A 7 70.59 -11.67 -21.85
CA THR A 7 69.88 -11.52 -20.54
C THR A 7 68.92 -12.68 -20.23
N GLU A 8 69.36 -13.84 -19.72
CA GLU A 8 69.84 -14.18 -18.34
C GLU A 8 68.89 -13.74 -17.20
N VAL A 9 68.52 -14.53 -16.20
CA VAL A 9 68.89 -15.89 -15.77
C VAL A 9 67.85 -16.38 -14.72
N LYS A 10 67.40 -17.62 -14.94
CA LYS A 10 67.08 -18.74 -14.02
C LYS A 10 66.15 -18.59 -12.81
N GLU A 11 65.02 -19.27 -12.98
CA GLU A 11 64.31 -20.13 -12.03
C GLU A 11 65.24 -21.12 -11.31
N ASP A 12 64.94 -21.45 -10.05
CA ASP A 12 65.08 -22.82 -9.55
C ASP A 12 64.13 -23.11 -8.38
N GLU A 13 63.73 -24.38 -8.36
CA GLU A 13 62.75 -25.09 -7.57
C GLU A 13 62.81 -24.94 -6.04
N LYS A 14 61.61 -24.68 -5.50
CA LYS A 14 60.92 -25.39 -4.41
C LYS A 14 61.64 -26.62 -3.80
N ILE A 15 61.98 -26.55 -2.52
CA ILE A 15 62.21 -27.74 -1.66
C ILE A 15 61.37 -27.61 -0.38
N GLU A 16 60.55 -28.63 -0.14
CA GLU A 16 59.73 -28.85 1.05
C GLU A 16 60.55 -29.04 2.32
N GLY A 17 60.01 -28.66 3.48
CA GLY A 17 60.56 -29.16 4.75
C GLY A 17 60.11 -28.45 6.02
N LYS A 18 58.91 -28.82 6.50
CA LYS A 18 58.49 -28.95 7.91
C LYS A 18 58.76 -27.80 8.91
N ARG A 19 57.64 -27.28 9.41
CA ARG A 19 57.49 -26.51 10.65
C ARG A 19 57.89 -27.35 11.87
N GLU A 20 58.73 -26.79 12.74
CA GLU A 20 58.57 -26.91 14.20
C GLU A 20 58.92 -25.57 14.86
N ALA A 21 58.06 -25.18 15.80
CA ALA A 21 58.00 -23.85 16.40
C ALA A 21 59.02 -23.67 17.52
N LYS A 22 59.70 -22.51 17.52
CA LYS A 22 60.25 -21.92 18.75
C LYS A 22 59.47 -20.66 19.08
N LYS A 23 58.53 -20.79 20.04
CA LYS A 23 57.99 -19.63 20.76
C LYS A 23 59.13 -19.01 21.54
N THR A 24 59.55 -17.81 21.15
CA THR A 24 60.20 -16.86 22.05
C THR A 24 59.34 -15.60 22.03
N GLY A 25 58.56 -15.44 23.10
CA GLY A 25 57.76 -14.25 23.33
C GLY A 25 58.68 -13.04 23.45
N ASP A 26 58.61 -12.15 22.47
CA ASP A 26 59.24 -10.85 22.56
C ASP A 26 58.34 -9.99 23.47
N LYS A 27 58.67 -9.97 24.77
CA LYS A 27 58.01 -9.06 25.72
C LYS A 27 58.25 -7.64 25.20
N PRO A 28 57.21 -6.83 24.96
CA PRO A 28 57.39 -5.51 24.38
C PRO A 28 58.32 -4.71 25.29
N SER A 29 59.41 -4.18 24.71
CA SER A 29 60.36 -3.34 25.44
C SER A 29 59.61 -2.23 26.18
N PRO A 30 60.00 -1.84 27.40
CA PRO A 30 59.28 -0.86 28.21
C PRO A 30 59.07 0.47 27.50
N ILE A 31 59.98 0.83 26.57
CA ILE A 31 59.88 2.01 25.72
C ILE A 31 58.67 1.93 24.76
N ARG A 32 58.42 0.78 24.15
CA ARG A 32 57.26 0.56 23.25
C ARG A 32 55.92 0.60 24.01
N ILE A 33 55.89 0.06 25.23
CA ILE A 33 54.70 0.15 26.10
C ILE A 33 54.44 1.60 26.51
N GLY A 34 55.50 2.36 26.83
CA GLY A 34 55.41 3.79 27.13
C GLY A 34 54.86 4.60 25.97
N ILE A 35 55.34 4.36 24.74
CA ILE A 35 54.87 5.05 23.53
C ILE A 35 53.39 4.72 23.24
N LEU A 36 52.98 3.46 23.35
CA LEU A 36 51.57 3.05 23.16
C LEU A 36 50.65 3.68 24.23
N GLY A 37 51.11 3.76 25.47
CA GLY A 37 50.38 4.45 26.55
C GLY A 37 50.18 5.92 26.25
N ILE A 38 51.24 6.62 25.81
CA ILE A 38 51.17 8.04 25.45
C ILE A 38 50.23 8.26 24.25
N LEU A 39 50.28 7.41 23.22
CA LEU A 39 49.40 7.51 22.06
C LEU A 39 47.93 7.29 22.43
N GLY A 40 47.66 6.35 23.33
CA GLY A 40 46.31 6.10 23.85
C GLY A 40 45.76 7.29 24.63
N VAL A 41 46.58 7.90 25.49
CA VAL A 41 46.19 9.11 26.24
C VAL A 41 45.92 10.28 25.30
N LEU A 42 46.77 10.52 24.30
CA LEU A 42 46.55 11.58 23.29
C LEU A 42 45.24 11.38 22.52
N THR A 43 44.92 10.14 22.14
CA THR A 43 43.68 9.82 21.43
C THR A 43 42.44 10.07 22.30
N ALA A 44 42.50 9.67 23.57
CA ALA A 44 41.41 9.89 24.53
C ALA A 44 41.19 11.39 24.80
N VAL A 45 42.28 12.16 24.97
CA VAL A 45 42.21 13.61 25.17
C VAL A 45 41.65 14.31 23.93
N SER A 46 42.08 13.92 22.73
CA SER A 46 41.54 14.45 21.47
C SER A 46 40.05 14.16 21.32
N GLY A 47 39.61 12.94 21.63
CA GLY A 47 38.19 12.58 21.62
C GLY A 47 37.36 13.37 22.64
N ALA A 48 37.86 13.53 23.88
CA ALA A 48 37.19 14.32 24.91
C ALA A 48 37.12 15.82 24.54
N PHE A 49 38.14 16.35 23.89
CA PHE A 49 38.16 17.72 23.40
C PHE A 49 37.16 17.92 22.25
N TYR A 50 37.13 17.00 21.28
CA TYR A 50 36.15 17.02 20.19
C TYR A 50 34.70 16.96 20.70
N TYR A 51 34.42 16.09 21.68
CA TYR A 51 33.09 16.01 22.28
C TYR A 51 32.68 17.32 22.97
N ASN A 52 33.57 17.92 23.77
CA ASN A 52 33.25 19.12 24.54
C ASN A 52 33.16 20.40 23.71
N LEU A 53 33.96 20.54 22.64
CA LEU A 53 33.96 21.76 21.80
C LEU A 53 33.06 21.66 20.57
N VAL A 54 32.99 20.49 19.93
CA VAL A 54 32.28 20.37 18.64
C VAL A 54 30.84 19.88 18.87
N LEU A 55 30.66 18.77 19.58
CA LEU A 55 29.34 18.14 19.71
C LEU A 55 28.44 18.80 20.76
N LYS A 56 29.02 19.38 21.81
CA LYS A 56 28.24 20.07 22.86
C LYS A 56 27.68 21.42 22.39
N GLU A 57 28.44 22.17 21.60
CA GLU A 57 28.02 23.48 21.10
C GLU A 57 27.21 23.37 19.80
N ASN A 58 27.45 22.33 18.99
CA ASN A 58 26.71 22.06 17.75
C ASN A 58 26.16 20.62 17.78
N PRO A 59 25.11 20.34 18.56
CA PRO A 59 24.47 19.03 18.53
C PRO A 59 24.00 18.73 17.09
N PRO A 60 24.10 17.46 16.64
CA PRO A 60 23.69 17.09 15.30
C PRO A 60 22.23 17.49 15.07
N LYS A 61 21.99 18.20 13.96
CA LYS A 61 20.67 18.69 13.59
C LYS A 61 19.77 17.49 13.28
N VAL A 62 18.77 17.27 14.13
CA VAL A 62 17.71 16.27 13.89
C VAL A 62 16.92 16.73 12.66
N ILE A 63 17.11 16.04 11.53
CA ILE A 63 16.46 16.33 10.24
C ILE A 63 15.12 15.62 10.07
N TYR A 64 14.74 14.78 11.03
CA TYR A 64 13.42 14.12 11.09
C TYR A 64 12.86 14.24 12.50
N GLN A 65 11.93 15.19 12.68
CA GLN A 65 10.89 15.06 13.68
C GLN A 65 9.65 14.63 12.91
N GLU A 66 9.20 13.39 13.11
CA GLU A 66 7.86 12.98 12.70
C GLU A 66 6.89 13.82 13.54
N GLN A 67 6.43 14.93 12.96
CA GLN A 67 5.37 15.70 13.56
C GLN A 67 4.14 14.82 13.49
N GLU A 68 3.77 14.23 14.62
CA GLU A 68 2.49 13.60 14.86
C GLU A 68 1.42 14.70 14.69
N GLN A 69 1.05 14.96 13.43
CA GLN A 69 -0.08 15.82 13.12
C GLN A 69 -1.29 15.08 13.67
N VAL A 70 -1.86 15.60 14.75
CA VAL A 70 -3.17 15.20 15.25
C VAL A 70 -4.14 15.50 14.11
N ARG A 71 -4.43 14.50 13.27
CA ARG A 71 -5.41 14.63 12.20
C ARG A 71 -6.76 14.89 12.84
N GLU A 72 -7.37 16.03 12.52
CA GLU A 72 -8.74 16.32 12.91
C GLU A 72 -9.64 15.31 12.21
N ILE A 73 -10.31 14.44 12.99
CA ILE A 73 -11.23 13.44 12.44
C ILE A 73 -12.47 14.19 11.97
N VAL A 74 -12.55 14.51 10.68
CA VAL A 74 -13.72 15.12 10.07
C VAL A 74 -14.79 14.04 9.85
N ARG A 75 -15.95 14.24 10.46
CA ARG A 75 -17.15 13.39 10.25
C ARG A 75 -18.13 14.10 9.33
N GLU A 76 -18.67 13.38 8.36
CA GLU A 76 -19.69 13.87 7.42
C GLU A 76 -20.92 12.95 7.51
N ALA A 77 -22.11 13.56 7.59
CA ALA A 77 -23.37 12.84 7.41
C ALA A 77 -23.63 12.67 5.91
N LEU A 78 -23.77 11.43 5.46
CA LEU A 78 -23.91 11.03 4.08
C LEU A 78 -25.25 10.32 3.88
N THR A 79 -25.96 10.64 2.81
CA THR A 79 -27.08 9.82 2.34
C THR A 79 -26.55 8.68 1.47
N ILE A 80 -26.79 7.44 1.88
CA ILE A 80 -26.50 6.23 1.10
C ILE A 80 -27.81 5.61 0.58
N TYR A 81 -27.72 4.91 -0.55
CA TYR A 81 -28.84 4.20 -1.16
C TYR A 81 -28.65 2.71 -1.00
N VAL A 82 -29.60 2.05 -0.33
CA VAL A 82 -29.55 0.63 0.02
C VAL A 82 -30.82 -0.04 -0.51
N PRO A 83 -30.74 -1.22 -1.13
CA PRO A 83 -31.92 -1.95 -1.58
C PRO A 83 -32.78 -2.36 -0.39
N THR A 84 -34.10 -2.38 -0.61
CA THR A 84 -35.06 -2.90 0.37
C THR A 84 -34.83 -4.40 0.60
N GLU A 85 -35.29 -4.92 1.75
CA GLU A 85 -35.29 -6.35 2.02
C GLU A 85 -36.12 -7.13 0.98
N SER A 86 -37.14 -6.50 0.39
CA SER A 86 -37.91 -7.08 -0.72
C SER A 86 -37.11 -7.20 -2.02
N GLY A 87 -36.03 -6.42 -2.16
CA GLY A 87 -35.27 -6.35 -3.41
C GLY A 87 -36.10 -5.80 -4.56
N GLU A 88 -36.90 -4.77 -4.29
CA GLU A 88 -37.80 -4.15 -5.28
C GLU A 88 -37.48 -2.67 -5.55
N SER A 89 -36.79 -2.00 -4.63
CA SER A 89 -36.44 -0.58 -4.76
C SER A 89 -35.20 -0.21 -3.94
N LEU A 90 -34.63 0.97 -4.17
CA LEU A 90 -33.62 1.58 -3.31
C LEU A 90 -34.23 2.56 -2.30
N GLU A 91 -33.83 2.46 -1.04
CA GLU A 91 -34.16 3.42 0.02
C GLU A 91 -32.93 4.24 0.43
N SER A 92 -33.16 5.51 0.74
CA SER A 92 -32.12 6.41 1.24
C SER A 92 -31.99 6.30 2.76
N LYS A 93 -30.77 6.20 3.26
CA LYS A 93 -30.45 6.17 4.70
C LYS A 93 -29.31 7.16 4.98
N GLN A 94 -29.37 7.85 6.13
CA GLN A 94 -28.25 8.65 6.59
C GLN A 94 -27.25 7.81 7.38
N VAL A 95 -25.97 7.97 7.08
CA VAL A 95 -24.84 7.34 7.78
C VAL A 95 -23.76 8.39 8.06
N GLU A 96 -23.07 8.24 9.17
CA GLU A 96 -21.88 9.05 9.45
C GLU A 96 -20.63 8.33 8.96
N ILE A 97 -19.79 9.02 8.20
CA ILE A 97 -18.50 8.52 7.76
C ILE A 97 -17.37 9.43 8.25
N VAL A 98 -16.21 8.84 8.50
CA VAL A 98 -14.96 9.59 8.66
C VAL A 98 -14.42 9.84 7.25
N VAL A 99 -14.29 11.10 6.88
CA VAL A 99 -13.87 11.48 5.53
C VAL A 99 -12.35 11.41 5.43
N GLY A 100 -11.85 10.82 4.34
CA GLY A 100 -10.42 10.82 4.02
C GLY A 100 -9.91 12.20 3.61
N ASP A 101 -8.59 12.36 3.59
CA ASP A 101 -7.94 13.64 3.30
C ASP A 101 -8.00 13.97 1.79
N THR A 102 -8.20 12.96 0.95
CA THR A 102 -8.28 13.07 -0.51
C THR A 102 -9.66 12.69 -1.07
N PRO A 103 -10.06 13.22 -2.24
CA PRO A 103 -11.30 12.81 -2.91
C PRO A 103 -11.41 11.29 -3.14
N GLU A 104 -10.30 10.64 -3.48
CA GLU A 104 -10.21 9.20 -3.69
C GLU A 104 -10.43 8.41 -2.40
N GLU A 105 -9.80 8.84 -1.29
CA GLU A 105 -10.03 8.24 0.02
C GLU A 105 -11.46 8.45 0.49
N ARG A 106 -12.06 9.62 0.26
CA ARG A 106 -13.49 9.84 0.56
C ARG A 106 -14.37 8.85 -0.17
N VAL A 107 -14.14 8.62 -1.47
CA VAL A 107 -14.89 7.62 -2.25
C VAL A 107 -14.71 6.22 -1.68
N LYS A 108 -13.50 5.86 -1.26
CA LYS A 108 -13.24 4.58 -0.60
C LYS A 108 -14.02 4.43 0.70
N MET A 109 -14.01 5.46 1.56
CA MET A 109 -14.79 5.47 2.81
C MET A 109 -16.30 5.36 2.56
N ILE A 110 -16.81 6.03 1.51
CA ILE A 110 -18.21 5.90 1.09
C ILE A 110 -18.52 4.47 0.65
N PHE A 111 -17.64 3.88 -0.18
CA PHE A 111 -17.80 2.51 -0.66
C PHE A 111 -17.78 1.50 0.48
N ASP A 112 -16.88 1.67 1.46
CA ASP A 112 -16.79 0.80 2.63
C ASP A 112 -18.08 0.88 3.47
N ALA A 113 -18.59 2.10 3.71
CA ALA A 113 -19.87 2.30 4.40
C ALA A 113 -21.04 1.66 3.64
N LEU A 114 -21.07 1.77 2.30
CA LEU A 114 -22.05 1.07 1.47
C LEU A 114 -21.92 -0.44 1.62
N LYS A 115 -20.72 -0.99 1.51
CA LYS A 115 -20.46 -2.42 1.63
C LYS A 115 -20.94 -2.98 2.98
N GLU A 116 -20.72 -2.26 4.07
CA GLU A 116 -21.25 -2.61 5.39
C GLU A 116 -22.78 -2.65 5.42
N ASN A 117 -23.45 -1.70 4.76
CA ASN A 117 -24.92 -1.65 4.71
C ASN A 117 -25.53 -2.64 3.68
N LEU A 118 -24.71 -3.19 2.78
CA LEU A 118 -25.08 -4.23 1.82
C LEU A 118 -24.69 -5.64 2.30
N ALA A 119 -24.14 -5.78 3.51
CA ALA A 119 -23.69 -7.03 4.10
C ALA A 119 -24.85 -7.86 4.71
N TYR A 120 -25.96 -7.96 4.00
CA TYR A 120 -27.07 -8.86 4.34
C TYR A 120 -27.17 -9.99 3.32
N LYS A 121 -28.04 -10.96 3.58
CA LYS A 121 -28.23 -12.11 2.69
C LYS A 121 -29.59 -12.04 2.00
N ILE A 122 -29.64 -12.54 0.77
CA ILE A 122 -30.85 -12.74 0.00
C ILE A 122 -31.01 -14.21 -0.36
N THR A 123 -32.25 -14.59 -0.66
CA THR A 123 -32.56 -15.91 -1.21
C THR A 123 -32.85 -15.79 -2.69
N TYR A 124 -32.38 -16.74 -3.48
CA TYR A 124 -32.77 -16.89 -4.88
C TYR A 124 -32.89 -18.37 -5.24
N THR A 125 -33.65 -18.64 -6.30
CA THR A 125 -33.79 -19.99 -6.84
C THR A 125 -32.72 -20.23 -7.89
N ASP A 126 -31.88 -21.23 -7.68
CA ASP A 126 -30.83 -21.61 -8.63
C ASP A 126 -31.39 -22.31 -9.89
N GLU A 127 -30.50 -22.62 -10.83
CA GLU A 127 -30.86 -23.31 -12.08
C GLU A 127 -31.45 -24.71 -11.86
N GLU A 128 -31.22 -25.33 -10.69
CA GLU A 128 -31.77 -26.63 -10.30
C GLU A 128 -33.12 -26.52 -9.58
N GLY A 129 -33.64 -25.30 -9.39
CA GLY A 129 -34.89 -25.04 -8.68
C GLY A 129 -34.78 -25.05 -7.15
N LYS A 130 -33.57 -25.02 -6.60
CA LYS A 130 -33.33 -24.98 -5.15
C LYS A 130 -33.24 -23.54 -4.67
N VAL A 131 -33.84 -23.27 -3.53
CA VAL A 131 -33.70 -21.97 -2.85
C VAL A 131 -32.35 -21.95 -2.13
N VAL A 132 -31.49 -21.02 -2.51
CA VAL A 132 -30.15 -20.84 -1.95
C VAL A 132 -30.06 -19.45 -1.32
N GLU A 133 -29.40 -19.37 -0.17
CA GLU A 133 -29.11 -18.13 0.53
C GLU A 133 -27.69 -17.65 0.19
N VAL A 134 -27.55 -16.40 -0.27
CA VAL A 134 -26.27 -15.79 -0.67
C VAL A 134 -26.15 -14.36 -0.15
N PRO A 135 -24.93 -13.83 0.05
CA PRO A 135 -24.76 -12.42 0.39
C PRO A 135 -25.26 -11.51 -0.74
N PHE A 136 -25.89 -10.39 -0.37
CA PHE A 136 -26.32 -9.37 -1.33
C PHE A 136 -25.12 -8.72 -2.00
N LEU A 137 -24.08 -8.39 -1.23
CA LEU A 137 -22.76 -8.05 -1.77
C LEU A 137 -21.71 -8.95 -1.12
N ASN A 138 -20.96 -9.71 -1.93
CA ASN A 138 -19.92 -10.61 -1.45
C ASN A 138 -18.79 -9.79 -0.76
N ASP A 139 -18.30 -10.28 0.38
CA ASP A 139 -17.22 -9.67 1.17
C ASP A 139 -15.88 -9.64 0.45
N GLU A 140 -15.67 -10.53 -0.52
CA GLU A 140 -14.53 -10.55 -1.42
C GLU A 140 -14.56 -9.40 -2.44
N VAL A 141 -15.69 -8.71 -2.64
CA VAL A 141 -15.75 -7.53 -3.53
C VAL A 141 -14.93 -6.39 -2.92
N GLN A 142 -13.99 -5.83 -3.71
CA GLN A 142 -13.11 -4.76 -3.26
C GLN A 142 -13.02 -3.65 -4.29
N LEU A 143 -13.05 -2.40 -3.80
CA LEU A 143 -12.68 -1.22 -4.56
C LEU A 143 -11.15 -1.07 -4.51
N MET A 144 -10.49 -1.50 -5.58
CA MET A 144 -9.02 -1.49 -5.68
C MET A 144 -8.48 -0.08 -5.85
N ASN A 145 -9.08 0.69 -6.76
CA ASN A 145 -8.65 2.04 -7.06
C ASN A 145 -9.80 2.94 -7.49
N VAL A 146 -9.56 4.25 -7.38
CA VAL A 146 -10.49 5.31 -7.79
C VAL A 146 -9.72 6.27 -8.70
N TYR A 147 -10.27 6.55 -9.88
CA TYR A 147 -9.77 7.59 -10.76
C TYR A 147 -10.83 8.67 -10.93
N ILE A 148 -10.46 9.94 -10.80
CA ILE A 148 -11.37 11.06 -10.90
C ILE A 148 -10.92 11.96 -12.05
N ASP A 149 -11.80 12.17 -13.03
CA ASP A 149 -11.59 13.09 -14.15
C ASP A 149 -12.72 14.13 -14.16
N GLY A 150 -12.44 15.28 -13.55
CA GLY A 150 -13.45 16.33 -13.35
C GLY A 150 -14.60 15.86 -12.48
N ARG A 151 -15.79 15.65 -13.07
CA ARG A 151 -17.00 15.15 -12.40
C ARG A 151 -17.34 13.70 -12.74
N ASP A 152 -16.47 13.05 -13.51
CA ASP A 152 -16.62 11.66 -13.91
C ASP A 152 -15.70 10.81 -13.02
N ILE A 153 -16.23 9.72 -12.46
CA ILE A 153 -15.47 8.83 -11.57
C ILE A 153 -15.37 7.44 -12.18
N TYR A 154 -14.19 6.84 -12.08
CA TYR A 154 -13.92 5.48 -12.50
C TYR A 154 -13.58 4.64 -11.27
N LEU A 155 -14.38 3.63 -11.01
CA LEU A 155 -14.21 2.71 -9.88
C LEU A 155 -13.58 1.43 -10.39
N ASN A 156 -12.34 1.17 -10.01
CA ASN A 156 -11.68 -0.10 -10.31
C ASN A 156 -12.02 -1.13 -9.23
N MET A 157 -12.87 -2.07 -9.60
CA MET A 157 -13.30 -3.19 -8.79
C MET A 157 -12.42 -4.42 -9.05
N ASN A 158 -12.29 -5.29 -8.07
CA ASN A 158 -11.67 -6.59 -8.30
C ASN A 158 -12.59 -7.55 -9.07
N TYR A 159 -12.04 -8.68 -9.53
CA TYR A 159 -12.79 -9.67 -10.33
C TYR A 159 -14.05 -10.22 -9.64
N HIS A 160 -14.05 -10.30 -8.30
CA HIS A 160 -15.20 -10.76 -7.52
C HIS A 160 -16.45 -9.89 -7.71
N PHE A 161 -16.31 -8.63 -8.14
CA PHE A 161 -17.46 -7.79 -8.48
C PHE A 161 -18.29 -8.37 -9.62
N ARG A 162 -17.66 -9.08 -10.56
CA ARG A 162 -18.32 -9.71 -11.71
C ARG A 162 -18.95 -11.06 -11.39
N GLU A 163 -18.26 -11.91 -10.63
CA GLU A 163 -18.66 -13.32 -10.50
C GLU A 163 -19.80 -13.56 -9.49
N ASN A 164 -20.11 -12.55 -8.67
CA ASN A 164 -20.93 -12.75 -7.47
C ASN A 164 -22.40 -12.35 -7.60
N MET A 165 -22.81 -11.66 -8.67
CA MET A 165 -24.20 -11.26 -8.87
C MET A 165 -25.03 -12.45 -9.38
N LYS A 166 -26.04 -12.87 -8.62
CA LYS A 166 -26.88 -14.05 -8.92
C LYS A 166 -28.18 -13.72 -9.63
N THR A 167 -28.67 -12.49 -9.49
CA THR A 167 -29.93 -12.05 -10.10
C THR A 167 -29.77 -10.70 -10.80
N ILE A 168 -30.65 -10.45 -11.78
CA ILE A 168 -30.76 -9.16 -12.48
C ILE A 168 -30.99 -8.03 -11.46
N SER A 169 -31.92 -8.21 -10.53
CA SER A 169 -32.24 -7.21 -9.50
C SER A 169 -31.05 -6.93 -8.58
N GLN A 170 -30.34 -7.96 -8.13
CA GLN A 170 -29.15 -7.78 -7.28
C GLN A 170 -28.08 -6.95 -8.00
N GLU A 171 -27.78 -7.28 -9.25
CA GLU A 171 -26.75 -6.58 -10.01
C GLU A 171 -27.08 -5.10 -10.20
N ILE A 172 -28.31 -4.79 -10.60
CA ILE A 172 -28.70 -3.41 -10.88
C ILE A 172 -28.79 -2.56 -9.61
N PHE A 173 -29.25 -3.15 -8.50
CA PHE A 173 -29.30 -2.42 -7.24
C PHE A 173 -27.92 -2.19 -6.65
N VAL A 174 -26.97 -3.11 -6.78
CA VAL A 174 -25.58 -2.82 -6.38
C VAL A 174 -25.00 -1.65 -7.18
N ILE A 175 -25.20 -1.66 -8.51
CA ILE A 175 -24.75 -0.57 -9.38
C ILE A 175 -25.34 0.76 -8.91
N TYR A 176 -26.66 0.85 -8.77
CA TYR A 176 -27.30 2.13 -8.43
C TYR A 176 -27.17 2.51 -6.95
N SER A 177 -26.96 1.58 -6.03
CA SER A 177 -26.54 1.88 -4.66
C SER A 177 -25.23 2.68 -4.65
N ILE A 178 -24.26 2.28 -5.47
CA ILE A 178 -22.98 2.98 -5.60
C ILE A 178 -23.17 4.31 -6.33
N VAL A 179 -23.84 4.29 -7.49
CA VAL A 179 -24.01 5.46 -8.36
C VAL A 179 -24.80 6.56 -7.68
N ASN A 180 -25.97 6.25 -7.12
CA ASN A 180 -26.84 7.25 -6.48
C ASN A 180 -26.17 7.87 -5.26
N THR A 181 -25.46 7.06 -4.47
CA THR A 181 -24.71 7.55 -3.29
C THR A 181 -23.59 8.49 -3.69
N LEU A 182 -22.75 8.12 -4.67
CA LEU A 182 -21.62 8.96 -5.08
C LEU A 182 -22.06 10.25 -5.78
N THR A 183 -23.24 10.25 -6.41
CA THR A 183 -23.76 11.41 -7.13
C THR A 183 -24.72 12.27 -6.29
N GLU A 184 -24.99 11.90 -5.04
CA GLU A 184 -25.94 12.57 -4.13
C GLU A 184 -25.67 14.05 -3.93
N ASP A 185 -24.44 14.39 -3.60
CA ASP A 185 -24.05 15.75 -3.24
C ASP A 185 -23.70 16.63 -4.45
N GLY A 186 -23.86 16.09 -5.67
CA GLY A 186 -23.58 16.79 -6.92
C GLY A 186 -22.09 17.00 -7.22
N ARG A 187 -21.16 16.51 -6.37
CA ARG A 187 -19.71 16.58 -6.65
C ARG A 187 -19.36 15.76 -7.88
N TYR A 188 -19.94 14.57 -7.98
CA TYR A 188 -19.78 13.68 -9.13
C TYR A 188 -21.09 13.61 -9.91
N ARG A 189 -20.98 13.52 -11.24
CA ARG A 189 -22.12 13.43 -12.15
C ARG A 189 -22.42 11.98 -12.53
N ARG A 190 -21.38 11.20 -12.82
CA ARG A 190 -21.51 9.87 -13.40
C ARG A 190 -20.34 8.97 -13.05
N VAL A 191 -20.61 7.67 -12.99
CA VAL A 191 -19.69 6.62 -12.55
C VAL A 191 -19.45 5.63 -13.69
N LYS A 192 -18.20 5.24 -13.92
CA LYS A 192 -17.84 4.10 -14.77
C LYS A 192 -17.18 3.02 -13.93
N PHE A 193 -17.55 1.77 -14.15
CA PHE A 193 -16.93 0.64 -13.46
C PHE A 193 -15.84 0.01 -14.33
N LEU A 194 -14.70 -0.25 -13.73
CA LEU A 194 -13.61 -1.03 -14.28
C LEU A 194 -13.47 -2.31 -13.46
N VAL A 195 -12.99 -3.38 -14.08
CA VAL A 195 -12.68 -4.63 -13.37
C VAL A 195 -11.22 -4.99 -13.63
N ASN A 196 -10.41 -5.04 -12.56
CA ASN A 196 -8.97 -5.25 -12.62
C ASN A 196 -8.28 -4.29 -13.62
N ASP A 197 -8.54 -2.99 -13.48
CA ASP A 197 -8.01 -1.89 -14.30
C ASP A 197 -8.41 -1.95 -15.79
N LYS A 198 -9.41 -2.75 -16.14
CA LYS A 198 -9.89 -2.90 -17.52
C LYS A 198 -11.35 -2.52 -17.64
N GLU A 199 -11.68 -1.89 -18.77
CA GLU A 199 -13.06 -1.78 -19.19
C GLU A 199 -13.60 -3.17 -19.51
N VAL A 200 -14.80 -3.45 -19.03
CA VAL A 200 -15.52 -4.68 -19.30
C VAL A 200 -16.84 -4.31 -19.97
N GLU A 201 -17.23 -5.08 -20.98
CA GLU A 201 -18.46 -4.78 -21.73
C GLU A 201 -19.71 -4.96 -20.88
N GLN A 202 -19.74 -6.01 -20.06
CA GLN A 202 -20.87 -6.38 -19.22
C GLN A 202 -20.44 -7.15 -17.96
N LEU A 203 -21.28 -7.09 -16.93
CA LEU A 203 -21.30 -8.06 -15.82
C LEU A 203 -22.10 -9.29 -16.26
N ASN A 204 -22.94 -9.86 -15.39
CA ASN A 204 -23.75 -11.02 -15.74
C ASN A 204 -25.01 -10.62 -16.52
N PHE A 205 -25.56 -9.42 -16.26
CA PHE A 205 -26.85 -8.99 -16.83
C PHE A 205 -26.82 -7.60 -17.47
N TYR A 206 -25.98 -6.67 -16.98
CA TYR A 206 -25.94 -5.27 -17.38
C TYR A 206 -24.59 -4.87 -17.99
N LYS A 207 -24.65 -3.89 -18.90
CA LYS A 207 -23.48 -3.36 -19.61
C LYS A 207 -22.67 -2.40 -18.74
N LEU A 208 -21.38 -2.68 -18.54
CA LEU A 208 -20.47 -1.78 -17.82
C LEU A 208 -19.63 -0.88 -18.72
N SER A 209 -19.73 -1.02 -20.05
CA SER A 209 -18.99 -0.17 -20.98
C SER A 209 -19.38 1.31 -20.92
N GLU A 210 -20.55 1.61 -20.37
CA GLU A 210 -21.16 2.93 -20.35
C GLU A 210 -20.99 3.61 -18.98
N PHE A 211 -21.20 4.93 -18.96
CA PHE A 211 -21.31 5.67 -17.71
C PHE A 211 -22.71 5.51 -17.13
N TYR A 212 -22.78 5.33 -15.82
CA TYR A 212 -24.01 5.35 -15.06
C TYR A 212 -24.21 6.71 -14.42
N GLU A 213 -25.42 7.24 -14.56
CA GLU A 213 -25.88 8.48 -13.93
C GLU A 213 -26.90 8.15 -12.85
N ARG A 214 -27.14 9.11 -11.96
CA ARG A 214 -28.12 8.98 -10.90
C ARG A 214 -29.49 8.57 -11.45
N ASN A 215 -30.11 7.55 -10.86
CA ASN A 215 -31.46 7.12 -11.18
C ASN A 215 -32.20 6.71 -9.91
N LEU A 216 -33.25 7.45 -9.56
CA LEU A 216 -34.09 7.20 -8.36
C LEU A 216 -35.40 6.48 -8.69
N GLU A 217 -35.65 6.16 -9.96
CA GLU A 217 -36.87 5.45 -10.40
C GLU A 217 -36.67 3.93 -10.48
N ILE A 218 -35.58 3.43 -9.87
CA ILE A 218 -35.20 2.03 -9.86
C ILE A 218 -35.67 1.29 -8.60
#